data_AF-A0A8B7CYM2-F1
#
_entry.id   AF-A0A8B7CYM2-F1
#
_cell.length_a   1.000
_cell.length_b   1.000
_cell.length_c   1.000
_cell.angle_alpha   90.00
_cell.angle_beta   90.00
_cell.angle_gamma   90.00
#
_symmetry.space_group_name_H-M   'P 1'
#
loop_
_entity.id
_entity.type
_entity.pdbx_description
1 polymer ?
#
loop_
_entity_poly.entity_id
_entity_poly.type
_entity_poly.pdbx_seq_one_letter_code
_entity_poly.pdbx_strand_id
1 'polypeptide(L)'
;MREEKKTMEGASEELERRSRYLSSLIQRTRLKPDGEPEKQHHQEPAKPDKEKHHHHHHQRQEKKKKKEGDEVVDGGEDDPQEQQHNVRVRAADMPPELQKRAFRCARETLATMPKLDSKRLALALKKEFDSSYGPAWHCIVGTSFGSYVTHSLGGFLYFSIDKVYILLFRTAVEPLSH
;
A
#
# COMPACT_ATOMS: atom_id res chain seq x y z
N MET A 1 36.57 33.11 18.32
CA MET A 1 37.61 32.09 18.63
C MET A 1 37.31 31.22 19.85
N ARG A 2 37.13 31.76 21.07
CA ARG A 2 36.97 30.92 22.28
C ARG A 2 35.66 30.11 22.31
N GLU A 3 34.56 30.69 21.85
CA GLU A 3 33.24 30.03 21.89
C GLU A 3 33.05 28.96 20.80
N GLU A 4 33.63 29.19 19.61
CA GLU A 4 33.58 28.23 18.48
C GLU A 4 34.28 26.90 18.79
N LYS A 5 35.33 26.91 19.61
CA LYS A 5 35.93 25.65 20.11
C LYS A 5 34.94 24.88 20.97
N LYS A 6 34.26 25.56 21.88
CA LYS A 6 33.33 24.96 22.84
C LYS A 6 32.10 24.34 22.16
N THR A 7 31.66 24.90 21.02
CA THR A 7 30.59 24.31 20.20
C THR A 7 31.08 23.14 19.34
N MET A 8 32.31 23.17 18.83
CA MET A 8 32.90 22.00 18.16
C MET A 8 33.14 20.81 19.10
N GLU A 9 33.62 21.07 20.32
CA GLU A 9 33.85 20.04 21.34
C GLU A 9 32.55 19.30 21.71
N GLY A 10 31.48 20.03 22.06
CA GLY A 10 30.17 19.43 22.37
C GLY A 10 29.52 18.69 21.19
N ALA A 11 29.78 19.13 19.95
CA ALA A 11 29.35 18.39 18.76
C ALA A 11 30.10 17.06 18.60
N SER A 12 31.41 17.03 18.91
CA SER A 12 32.25 15.83 18.87
C SER A 12 31.85 14.81 19.96
N GLU A 13 31.62 15.28 21.19
CA GLU A 13 31.19 14.42 22.31
C GLU A 13 29.88 13.68 22.04
N GLU A 14 28.87 14.38 21.51
CA GLU A 14 27.59 13.77 21.13
C GLU A 14 27.73 12.84 19.91
N LEU A 15 28.66 13.12 18.99
CA LEU A 15 28.97 12.22 17.87
C LEU A 15 29.59 10.90 18.37
N GLU A 16 30.57 10.95 19.28
CA GLU A 16 31.12 9.75 19.91
C GLU A 16 30.07 9.00 20.74
N ARG A 17 29.19 9.72 21.45
CA ARG A 17 28.10 9.13 22.24
C ARG A 17 27.12 8.36 21.37
N ARG A 18 26.74 8.93 20.21
CA ARG A 18 25.92 8.25 19.20
C ARG A 18 26.64 7.05 18.56
N SER A 19 27.94 7.20 18.26
CA SER A 19 28.77 6.12 17.73
C SER A 19 28.81 4.93 18.69
N ARG A 20 29.17 5.15 19.97
CA ARG A 20 29.18 4.13 21.02
C ARG A 20 27.82 3.44 21.18
N TYR A 21 26.71 4.20 21.13
CA TYR A 21 25.36 3.64 21.20
C TYR A 21 25.02 2.75 19.99
N LEU A 22 25.32 3.20 18.77
CA LEU A 22 25.13 2.42 17.55
C LEU A 22 25.97 1.13 17.56
N SER A 23 27.25 1.18 17.97
CA SER A 23 28.07 -0.01 18.14
C SER A 23 27.46 -1.02 19.12
N SER A 24 26.91 -0.55 20.24
CA SER A 24 26.23 -1.41 21.23
C SER A 24 24.96 -2.05 20.67
N LEU A 25 24.15 -1.30 19.92
CA LEU A 25 22.98 -1.87 19.22
C LEU A 25 23.39 -2.91 18.17
N ILE A 26 24.43 -2.65 17.38
CA ILE A 26 24.92 -3.59 16.37
C ILE A 26 25.45 -4.89 17.02
N GLN A 27 26.15 -4.80 18.16
CA GLN A 27 26.58 -6.00 18.90
C GLN A 27 25.37 -6.79 19.44
N ARG A 28 24.37 -6.13 20.04
CA ARG A 28 23.14 -6.78 20.54
C ARG A 28 22.33 -7.44 19.41
N THR A 29 22.34 -6.88 18.21
CA THR A 29 21.65 -7.44 17.04
C THR A 29 22.42 -8.61 16.41
N ARG A 30 23.73 -8.74 16.65
CA ARG A 30 24.58 -9.80 16.07
C ARG A 30 24.69 -11.09 16.93
N LEU A 31 24.03 -11.16 18.09
CA LEU A 31 24.09 -12.33 18.98
C LEU A 31 22.68 -12.86 19.32
N LYS A 32 22.07 -13.56 18.35
CA LYS A 32 20.96 -14.51 18.58
C LYS A 32 20.97 -15.66 17.55
N PRO A 33 21.66 -16.78 17.81
CA PRO A 33 21.16 -18.11 17.50
C PRO A 33 20.13 -18.57 18.57
N ASP A 34 19.38 -19.63 18.29
CA ASP A 34 18.18 -20.04 19.03
C ASP A 34 18.43 -20.90 20.29
N GLY A 35 17.47 -20.97 21.22
CA GLY A 35 17.48 -21.99 22.30
C GLY A 35 16.82 -21.70 23.67
N GLU A 36 15.50 -21.43 23.72
CA GLU A 36 14.53 -21.72 24.81
C GLU A 36 14.81 -21.35 26.32
N PRO A 37 13.84 -21.48 27.29
CA PRO A 37 13.72 -20.52 28.41
C PRO A 37 13.86 -21.04 29.86
N GLU A 38 14.10 -20.12 30.81
CA GLU A 38 13.84 -20.27 32.26
C GLU A 38 13.17 -19.01 32.89
N LYS A 39 12.84 -19.04 34.19
CA LYS A 39 11.71 -18.28 34.80
C LYS A 39 12.05 -17.37 36.01
N GLN A 40 11.36 -16.22 36.08
CA GLN A 40 10.89 -15.49 37.31
C GLN A 40 12.00 -14.91 38.24
N HIS A 41 11.77 -13.92 39.13
CA HIS A 41 10.63 -13.67 40.03
C HIS A 41 10.59 -12.21 40.60
N HIS A 42 9.40 -11.70 40.98
CA HIS A 42 9.10 -10.55 41.89
C HIS A 42 9.60 -9.11 41.53
N GLN A 43 9.12 -8.03 42.18
CA GLN A 43 7.74 -7.48 42.17
C GLN A 43 7.74 -5.94 42.45
N GLU A 44 6.56 -5.29 42.47
CA GLU A 44 6.32 -3.83 42.44
C GLU A 44 6.44 -3.11 43.82
N PRO A 45 6.45 -1.75 43.92
CA PRO A 45 5.17 -0.99 43.94
C PRO A 45 5.13 0.50 43.47
N ALA A 46 3.97 0.90 42.90
CA ALA A 46 3.20 2.14 43.16
C ALA A 46 3.56 3.53 42.53
N LYS A 47 2.56 4.43 42.54
CA LYS A 47 2.45 5.76 41.87
C LYS A 47 2.10 6.90 42.87
N PRO A 48 2.11 8.19 42.46
CA PRO A 48 0.88 8.88 41.98
C PRO A 48 1.04 9.54 40.58
N ASP A 49 0.03 9.73 39.70
CA ASP A 49 -1.28 10.45 39.78
C ASP A 49 -1.10 11.99 39.57
N LYS A 50 -1.77 12.73 38.66
CA LYS A 50 -3.17 12.71 38.16
C LYS A 50 -3.37 13.27 36.73
N GLU A 51 -4.46 12.84 36.06
CA GLU A 51 -5.38 13.58 35.14
C GLU A 51 -4.82 14.37 33.91
N LYS A 52 -5.47 14.56 32.75
CA LYS A 52 -6.80 14.28 32.10
C LYS A 52 -6.59 14.50 30.56
N HIS A 53 -7.44 14.15 29.55
CA HIS A 53 -8.74 13.48 29.41
C HIS A 53 -8.95 12.98 27.95
N HIS A 54 -9.88 12.02 27.73
CA HIS A 54 -10.81 11.84 26.58
C HIS A 54 -10.33 11.90 25.09
N HIS A 55 -10.32 10.78 24.34
CA HIS A 55 -11.40 10.24 23.46
C HIS A 55 -11.35 10.76 21.99
N HIS A 56 -11.63 9.99 20.92
CA HIS A 56 -12.20 8.62 20.81
C HIS A 56 -11.73 7.85 19.53
N HIS A 57 -11.78 6.51 19.60
CA HIS A 57 -12.12 5.48 18.58
C HIS A 57 -11.78 5.76 17.08
N HIS A 58 -10.97 4.99 16.34
CA HIS A 58 -10.88 3.53 16.14
C HIS A 58 -12.11 2.90 15.43
N GLN A 59 -11.91 2.19 14.30
CA GLN A 59 -12.52 0.87 14.15
C GLN A 59 -11.79 -0.02 13.14
N ARG A 60 -11.36 -1.18 13.62
CA ARG A 60 -10.82 -2.33 12.88
C ARG A 60 -11.86 -3.44 13.03
N GLN A 61 -12.35 -4.02 11.94
CA GLN A 61 -13.27 -5.16 12.00
C GLN A 61 -12.69 -6.40 11.33
N GLU A 62 -12.49 -7.45 12.14
CA GLU A 62 -12.39 -8.84 11.68
C GLU A 62 -13.69 -9.54 12.08
N LYS A 63 -14.22 -10.42 11.22
CA LYS A 63 -15.25 -11.40 11.61
C LYS A 63 -15.13 -12.69 10.81
N LYS A 64 -15.38 -13.83 11.46
CA LYS A 64 -14.96 -15.16 10.98
C LYS A 64 -16.10 -16.18 11.04
N LYS A 65 -16.58 -16.57 9.84
CA LYS A 65 -17.08 -17.91 9.43
C LYS A 65 -18.11 -18.66 10.30
N LYS A 66 -19.21 -19.09 9.66
CA LYS A 66 -19.72 -20.47 9.81
C LYS A 66 -20.31 -21.00 8.48
N LYS A 67 -20.46 -22.33 8.38
CA LYS A 67 -21.14 -23.08 7.30
C LYS A 67 -22.68 -22.99 7.52
N GLU A 68 -23.59 -23.54 6.70
CA GLU A 68 -23.50 -24.59 5.67
C GLU A 68 -24.72 -24.50 4.71
N GLY A 69 -24.65 -25.13 3.55
CA GLY A 69 -25.74 -25.20 2.56
C GLY A 69 -25.21 -25.72 1.23
N ASP A 70 -25.87 -26.72 0.65
CA ASP A 70 -25.48 -27.45 -0.56
C ASP A 70 -26.70 -27.55 -1.48
N GLU A 71 -26.54 -27.19 -2.75
CA GLU A 71 -27.53 -27.48 -3.80
C GLU A 71 -26.84 -27.39 -5.18
N VAL A 72 -26.96 -28.47 -5.96
CA VAL A 72 -26.38 -28.61 -7.31
C VAL A 72 -27.45 -28.44 -8.38
N VAL A 73 -27.13 -27.69 -9.43
CA VAL A 73 -27.88 -27.68 -10.69
C VAL A 73 -26.88 -27.80 -11.84
N ASP A 74 -27.15 -28.77 -12.72
CA ASP A 74 -26.39 -29.08 -13.92
C ASP A 74 -26.87 -28.25 -15.14
N GLY A 75 -26.04 -28.14 -16.17
CA GLY A 75 -26.34 -27.41 -17.41
C GLY A 75 -25.15 -26.61 -17.91
N GLY A 76 -24.38 -27.19 -18.84
CA GLY A 76 -23.25 -26.53 -19.49
C GLY A 76 -23.50 -26.24 -20.96
N GLU A 77 -22.78 -25.24 -21.49
CA GLU A 77 -22.55 -24.99 -22.92
C GLU A 77 -21.08 -24.59 -23.11
N ASP A 78 -20.44 -25.05 -24.19
CA ASP A 78 -19.04 -24.74 -24.53
C ASP A 78 -18.91 -23.31 -25.10
N ASP A 79 -18.12 -22.46 -24.45
CA ASP A 79 -17.66 -21.17 -25.00
C ASP A 79 -16.12 -21.06 -24.84
N PRO A 80 -15.38 -20.45 -25.79
CA PRO A 80 -13.93 -20.55 -25.83
C PRO A 80 -13.24 -19.96 -24.59
N GLN A 81 -12.14 -20.60 -24.16
CA GLN A 81 -11.41 -20.29 -22.92
C GLN A 81 -10.99 -18.81 -22.78
N GLU A 82 -11.88 -17.96 -22.27
CA GLU A 82 -11.52 -16.67 -21.70
C GLU A 82 -10.52 -16.92 -20.57
N GLN A 83 -9.31 -16.39 -20.70
CA GLN A 83 -8.39 -16.38 -19.58
C GLN A 83 -9.00 -15.49 -18.48
N GLN A 84 -9.46 -16.13 -17.40
CA GLN A 84 -9.95 -15.45 -16.19
C GLN A 84 -8.77 -14.87 -15.39
N HIS A 85 -8.11 -13.88 -15.99
CA HIS A 85 -7.12 -12.99 -15.40
C HIS A 85 -7.60 -12.49 -14.04
N ASN A 86 -6.95 -12.93 -12.96
CA ASN A 86 -7.52 -12.82 -11.63
C ASN A 86 -7.31 -11.41 -11.05
N VAL A 87 -8.39 -10.63 -11.05
CA VAL A 87 -8.43 -9.26 -10.54
C VAL A 87 -8.47 -9.27 -9.01
N ARG A 88 -7.48 -8.62 -8.38
CA ARG A 88 -7.47 -8.36 -6.93
C ARG A 88 -7.30 -6.88 -6.66
N VAL A 89 -8.31 -6.25 -6.07
CA VAL A 89 -8.21 -4.88 -5.56
C VAL A 89 -7.26 -4.86 -4.36
N ARG A 90 -6.44 -3.82 -4.26
CA ARG A 90 -5.49 -3.58 -3.15
C ARG A 90 -5.90 -2.36 -2.33
N ALA A 91 -6.32 -1.30 -2.99
CA ALA A 91 -6.98 -0.13 -2.40
C ALA A 91 -7.86 0.55 -3.47
N ALA A 92 -8.96 1.18 -3.08
CA ALA A 92 -9.81 1.93 -3.99
C ALA A 92 -10.53 3.08 -3.26
N ASP A 93 -10.55 4.22 -3.92
CA ASP A 93 -11.43 5.36 -3.65
C ASP A 93 -12.03 5.76 -5.01
N MET A 94 -12.94 4.90 -5.51
CA MET A 94 -13.81 5.18 -6.66
C MET A 94 -15.02 4.23 -6.67
N PRO A 95 -16.16 4.59 -7.28
CA PRO A 95 -17.37 3.76 -7.30
C PRO A 95 -17.15 2.39 -7.99
N PRO A 96 -17.85 1.31 -7.55
CA PRO A 96 -17.68 -0.03 -8.12
C PRO A 96 -17.85 -0.12 -9.64
N GLU A 97 -18.76 0.66 -10.23
CA GLU A 97 -18.96 0.67 -11.69
C GLU A 97 -17.75 1.23 -12.46
N LEU A 98 -17.05 2.20 -11.86
CA LEU A 98 -15.82 2.77 -12.41
C LEU A 98 -14.65 1.77 -12.28
N GLN A 99 -14.61 1.01 -11.19
CA GLN A 99 -13.67 -0.11 -11.01
C GLN A 99 -13.91 -1.20 -12.07
N LYS A 100 -15.17 -1.61 -12.31
CA LYS A 100 -15.53 -2.58 -13.37
C LYS A 100 -15.07 -2.11 -14.75
N ARG A 101 -15.19 -0.80 -15.07
CA ARG A 101 -14.67 -0.24 -16.33
C ARG A 101 -13.14 -0.37 -16.43
N ALA A 102 -12.41 -0.05 -15.35
CA ALA A 102 -10.95 -0.22 -15.30
C ALA A 102 -10.52 -1.68 -15.47
N PHE A 103 -11.19 -2.62 -14.79
CA PHE A 103 -10.89 -4.05 -14.89
C PHE A 103 -11.15 -4.60 -16.29
N ARG A 104 -12.30 -4.25 -16.90
CA ARG A 104 -12.62 -4.67 -18.27
C ARG A 104 -11.61 -4.11 -19.28
N CYS A 105 -11.37 -2.80 -19.26
CA CYS A 105 -10.38 -2.16 -20.15
C CYS A 105 -8.99 -2.80 -20.00
N ALA A 106 -8.58 -3.13 -18.77
CA ALA A 106 -7.30 -3.81 -18.53
C ALA A 106 -7.28 -5.25 -19.08
N ARG A 107 -8.34 -6.06 -18.88
CA ARG A 107 -8.47 -7.41 -19.44
C ARG A 107 -8.46 -7.39 -20.98
N GLU A 108 -9.30 -6.57 -21.60
CA GLU A 108 -9.38 -6.39 -23.05
C GLU A 108 -8.00 -5.99 -23.61
N THR A 109 -7.36 -5.00 -23.00
CA THR A 109 -6.04 -4.51 -23.42
C THR A 109 -4.97 -5.60 -23.31
N LEU A 110 -4.94 -6.36 -22.21
CA LEU A 110 -4.02 -7.50 -22.03
C LEU A 110 -4.30 -8.62 -23.04
N ALA A 111 -5.56 -8.93 -23.34
CA ALA A 111 -5.92 -9.96 -24.32
C ALA A 111 -5.42 -9.61 -25.74
N THR A 112 -5.32 -8.32 -26.11
CA THR A 112 -4.71 -7.90 -27.39
C THR A 112 -3.17 -8.01 -27.44
N MET A 113 -2.51 -8.57 -26.42
CA MET A 113 -1.06 -8.56 -26.28
C MET A 113 -0.48 -9.92 -25.82
N PRO A 114 0.24 -10.66 -26.68
CA PRO A 114 0.84 -11.95 -26.31
C PRO A 114 2.02 -11.83 -25.32
N LYS A 115 2.46 -10.60 -25.01
CA LYS A 115 3.45 -10.25 -23.99
C LYS A 115 3.05 -8.94 -23.34
N LEU A 116 3.30 -8.79 -22.03
CA LEU A 116 3.00 -7.56 -21.29
C LEU A 116 3.79 -6.35 -21.84
N ASP A 117 3.08 -5.38 -22.41
CA ASP A 117 3.57 -4.02 -22.62
C ASP A 117 2.91 -3.08 -21.60
N SER A 118 3.63 -2.80 -20.52
CA SER A 118 3.19 -1.89 -19.45
C SER A 118 2.90 -0.48 -19.97
N LYS A 119 3.62 0.00 -21.00
CA LYS A 119 3.43 1.34 -21.57
C LYS A 119 2.14 1.41 -22.37
N ARG A 120 1.85 0.40 -23.19
CA ARG A 120 0.59 0.31 -23.96
C ARG A 120 -0.62 0.10 -23.05
N LEU A 121 -0.50 -0.71 -22.00
CA LEU A 121 -1.57 -0.89 -21.00
C LEU A 121 -1.85 0.41 -20.20
N ALA A 122 -0.80 1.08 -19.71
CA ALA A 122 -0.95 2.37 -19.01
C ALA A 122 -1.58 3.45 -19.92
N LEU A 123 -1.16 3.51 -21.19
CA LEU A 123 -1.69 4.47 -22.17
C LEU A 123 -3.16 4.19 -22.53
N ALA A 124 -3.57 2.93 -22.64
CA ALA A 124 -4.96 2.55 -22.90
C ALA A 124 -5.88 2.99 -21.76
N LEU A 125 -5.56 2.60 -20.52
CA LEU A 125 -6.32 2.99 -19.32
C LEU A 125 -6.37 4.51 -19.13
N LYS A 126 -5.25 5.21 -19.36
CA LYS A 126 -5.21 6.68 -19.29
C LYS A 126 -6.16 7.33 -20.31
N LYS A 127 -6.07 6.93 -21.59
CA LYS A 127 -6.90 7.49 -22.67
C LYS A 127 -8.39 7.23 -22.45
N GLU A 128 -8.74 6.00 -22.10
CA GLU A 128 -10.09 5.58 -21.79
C GLU A 128 -10.72 6.46 -20.71
N PHE A 129 -9.97 6.74 -19.63
CA PHE A 129 -10.47 7.49 -18.48
C PHE A 129 -10.43 9.01 -18.69
N ASP A 130 -9.39 9.57 -19.32
CA ASP A 130 -9.38 10.98 -19.74
C ASP A 130 -10.57 11.30 -20.65
N SER A 131 -10.86 10.41 -21.61
CA SER A 131 -11.94 10.61 -22.59
C SER A 131 -13.34 10.39 -22.02
N SER A 132 -13.50 9.54 -20.99
CA SER A 132 -14.82 9.18 -20.43
C SER A 132 -15.18 9.99 -19.18
N TYR A 133 -14.19 10.46 -18.41
CA TYR A 133 -14.39 11.06 -17.08
C TYR A 133 -13.63 12.39 -16.89
N GLY A 134 -13.07 12.93 -17.97
CA GLY A 134 -12.31 14.17 -18.00
C GLY A 134 -10.86 14.02 -17.48
N PRO A 135 -9.91 14.84 -17.98
CA PRO A 135 -8.53 14.83 -17.51
C PRO A 135 -8.38 15.38 -16.08
N ALA A 136 -7.26 15.16 -15.39
CA ALA A 136 -6.10 14.39 -15.81
C ALA A 136 -5.99 13.08 -15.03
N TRP A 137 -6.11 11.96 -15.74
CA TRP A 137 -5.80 10.63 -15.21
C TRP A 137 -4.34 10.27 -15.44
N HIS A 138 -3.81 9.44 -14.55
CA HIS A 138 -2.47 8.89 -14.58
C HIS A 138 -2.56 7.39 -14.32
N CYS A 139 -1.77 6.60 -15.04
CA CYS A 139 -1.73 5.15 -14.86
C CYS A 139 -0.28 4.69 -14.76
N ILE A 140 0.05 3.94 -13.70
CA ILE A 140 1.34 3.27 -13.50
C ILE A 140 1.10 1.76 -13.56
N VAL A 141 1.94 1.05 -14.32
CA VAL A 141 1.82 -0.39 -14.58
C VAL A 141 3.19 -1.05 -14.44
N GLY A 142 3.27 -2.14 -13.68
CA GLY A 142 4.53 -2.88 -13.50
C GLY A 142 4.37 -4.14 -12.64
N THR A 143 5.42 -4.95 -12.54
CA THR A 143 5.46 -6.14 -11.68
C THR A 143 5.82 -5.82 -10.22
N SER A 144 6.45 -4.66 -9.99
CA SER A 144 6.70 -4.08 -8.67
C SER A 144 6.89 -2.57 -8.81
N PHE A 145 6.33 -1.78 -7.89
CA PHE A 145 6.60 -0.34 -7.73
C PHE A 145 6.21 0.11 -6.32
N GLY A 146 6.84 1.19 -5.85
CA GLY A 146 6.37 2.00 -4.73
C GLY A 146 5.71 3.27 -5.25
N SER A 147 4.72 3.80 -4.53
CA SER A 147 3.99 5.01 -4.92
C SER A 147 3.49 5.78 -3.70
N TYR A 148 3.70 7.09 -3.69
CA TYR A 148 3.10 8.02 -2.75
C TYR A 148 2.55 9.18 -3.58
N VAL A 149 1.23 9.27 -3.70
CA VAL A 149 0.55 10.18 -4.65
C VAL A 149 -0.63 10.88 -3.98
N THR A 150 -0.78 12.18 -4.27
CA THR A 150 -2.02 12.91 -3.97
C THR A 150 -2.97 12.73 -5.15
N HIS A 151 -4.22 12.35 -4.87
CA HIS A 151 -5.25 12.12 -5.87
C HIS A 151 -6.54 12.88 -5.51
N SER A 152 -7.42 13.07 -6.49
CA SER A 152 -8.79 13.54 -6.25
C SER A 152 -9.62 12.45 -5.57
N LEU A 153 -10.59 12.88 -4.75
CA LEU A 153 -11.59 11.99 -4.17
C LEU A 153 -12.40 11.28 -5.25
N GLY A 154 -12.77 10.01 -5.00
CA GLY A 154 -13.55 9.17 -5.91
C GLY A 154 -12.86 8.83 -7.23
N GLY A 155 -11.54 9.08 -7.33
CA GLY A 155 -10.74 8.94 -8.55
C GLY A 155 -9.47 8.12 -8.39
N PHE A 156 -9.40 7.15 -7.48
CA PHE A 156 -8.20 6.32 -7.22
C PHE A 156 -8.50 4.82 -7.18
N LEU A 157 -7.65 4.02 -7.83
CA LEU A 157 -7.74 2.56 -7.84
C LEU A 157 -6.34 1.92 -7.94
N TYR A 158 -6.02 1.07 -6.98
CA TYR A 158 -4.84 0.20 -6.99
C TYR A 158 -5.28 -1.27 -7.01
N PHE A 159 -4.90 -2.01 -8.05
CA PHE A 159 -5.25 -3.42 -8.21
C PHE A 159 -4.11 -4.22 -8.85
N SER A 160 -4.28 -5.55 -8.88
CA SER A 160 -3.42 -6.44 -9.68
C SER A 160 -4.27 -7.35 -10.56
N ILE A 161 -3.84 -7.55 -11.81
CA ILE A 161 -4.20 -8.71 -12.62
C ILE A 161 -3.02 -9.70 -12.54
N ASP A 162 -3.25 -10.86 -11.93
CA ASP A 162 -2.26 -11.94 -11.75
C ASP A 162 -0.94 -11.50 -11.08
N LYS A 163 0.07 -11.12 -11.89
CA LYS A 163 1.40 -10.62 -11.46
C LYS A 163 1.67 -9.17 -11.88
N VAL A 164 0.73 -8.52 -12.57
CA VAL A 164 0.79 -7.14 -13.04
C VAL A 164 0.04 -6.25 -12.07
N TYR A 165 0.71 -5.27 -11.49
CA TYR A 165 0.12 -4.24 -10.65
C TYR A 165 -0.22 -3.02 -11.50
N ILE A 166 -1.38 -2.43 -11.22
CA ILE A 166 -1.97 -1.32 -11.95
C ILE A 166 -2.47 -0.30 -10.92
N LEU A 167 -1.95 0.94 -11.01
CA LEU A 167 -2.35 2.07 -10.19
C LEU A 167 -2.90 3.15 -11.13
N LEU A 168 -4.21 3.40 -11.05
CA LEU A 168 -4.94 4.37 -11.86
C LEU A 168 -5.49 5.46 -10.93
N PHE A 169 -5.12 6.73 -11.16
CA PHE A 169 -5.57 7.84 -10.32
C PHE A 169 -5.77 9.14 -11.10
N ARG A 170 -6.76 9.94 -10.67
CA ARG A 170 -7.00 11.29 -11.19
C ARG A 170 -6.36 12.33 -10.27
N THR A 171 -5.68 13.33 -10.86
CA THR A 171 -5.22 14.53 -10.14
C THR A 171 -6.17 15.69 -10.39
N ALA A 172 -6.33 16.58 -9.41
CA ALA A 172 -6.85 17.90 -9.67
C ALA A 172 -5.89 18.65 -10.61
N VAL A 173 -6.43 19.20 -11.70
CA VAL A 173 -5.73 20.11 -12.60
C VAL A 173 -6.64 21.32 -12.81
N GLU A 174 -6.18 22.50 -12.42
CA GLU A 174 -6.85 23.74 -12.76
C GLU A 174 -6.40 24.13 -14.18
N PRO A 175 -7.31 24.29 -15.15
CA PRO A 175 -6.95 24.79 -16.46
C PRO A 175 -6.45 26.23 -16.34
N LEU A 176 -5.20 26.48 -16.74
CA LEU A 176 -4.69 27.85 -16.85
C LEU A 176 -5.48 28.57 -17.96
N SER A 177 -6.32 29.51 -17.56
CA SER A 177 -6.99 30.42 -18.49
C SER A 177 -5.97 31.38 -19.10
N HIS A 178 -5.72 31.22 -20.39
CA HIS A 178 -4.93 32.12 -21.24
C HIS A 178 -5.82 33.11 -21.97
#